data_AF-A0A2V6PC43-F1
#
_entry.id   AF-A0A2V6PC43-F1
#
_cell.length_a   1.000
_cell.length_b   1.000
_cell.length_c   1.000
_cell.angle_alpha   90.00
_cell.angle_beta   90.00
_cell.angle_gamma   90.00
#
_symmetry.space_group_name_H-M   'P 1'
#
loop_
_entity.id
_entity.type
_entity.pdbx_description
1 polymer ?
#
loop_
_entity_poly.entity_id
_entity_poly.type
_entity_poly.pdbx_seq_one_letter_code
_entity_poly.pdbx_strand_id
1 'polypeptide(L)'
;PFTAPNNPLTSTVFNESGVLRASQPDFASPNDTIRVFYNDEHAFTLGVRQVAVKVSGSTTTTNFPLTTMPANPGSAANLSVGSTATTGDFAALDPSGRPMVPALFITDLTIKGANSLAGDWQYGGTPIPPHFISGTWKGTVKTIDRTKNPATVTITPDADPSKNNWVLGPGSDAVPGGLTNEGFGGEIRWNVSDLRVNLTTGIGSTNAADPTLSSGVFKGHTFRLQFMVHGGDQNKTGGDVGQSGSTVTIPQ
;
A
#
# COMPACT_ATOMS: atom_id res chain seq x y z
N PRO A 1 10.34 -15.22 8.29
CA PRO A 1 11.04 -14.01 8.77
C PRO A 1 12.47 -14.32 9.23
N PHE A 2 13.43 -13.46 8.90
CA PHE A 2 14.82 -13.54 9.36
C PHE A 2 15.33 -12.12 9.64
N THR A 3 16.36 -11.96 10.46
CA THR A 3 16.92 -10.62 10.73
C THR A 3 18.20 -10.43 9.91
N ALA A 4 18.14 -9.60 8.86
CA ALA A 4 19.32 -9.24 8.10
C ALA A 4 20.14 -8.18 8.85
N PRO A 5 21.48 -8.25 8.81
CA PRO A 5 22.32 -7.15 9.30
C PRO A 5 21.92 -5.83 8.60
N ASN A 6 21.72 -4.78 9.40
CA ASN A 6 21.30 -3.43 8.98
C ASN A 6 19.86 -3.28 8.44
N ASN A 7 19.07 -4.36 8.36
CA ASN A 7 17.68 -4.29 7.89
C ASN A 7 16.75 -5.03 8.87
N PRO A 8 16.48 -4.47 10.06
CA PRO A 8 15.73 -5.16 11.11
C PRO A 8 14.29 -5.52 10.70
N LEU A 9 13.71 -4.79 9.73
CA LEU A 9 12.36 -5.00 9.22
C LEU A 9 12.20 -6.33 8.45
N THR A 10 13.28 -7.01 8.05
CA THR A 10 13.19 -8.33 7.40
C THR A 10 12.60 -9.41 8.33
N SER A 11 12.61 -9.13 9.64
CA SER A 11 12.03 -10.01 10.67
C SER A 11 10.53 -9.78 10.89
N THR A 12 9.98 -8.68 10.36
CA THR A 12 8.56 -8.35 10.47
C THR A 12 7.72 -9.36 9.68
N VAL A 13 6.66 -9.86 10.33
CA VAL A 13 5.73 -10.85 9.77
C VAL A 13 4.72 -10.16 8.84
N PHE A 14 4.27 -10.87 7.81
CA PHE A 14 3.07 -10.54 7.04
C PHE A 14 2.18 -11.78 7.08
N ASN A 15 1.11 -11.73 7.87
CA ASN A 15 0.25 -12.87 8.16
C ASN A 15 -0.96 -12.99 7.21
N GLU A 16 -1.15 -12.01 6.32
CA GLU A 16 -2.34 -11.93 5.45
C GLU A 16 -2.00 -11.78 3.97
N SER A 17 -0.86 -12.31 3.51
CA SER A 17 -0.52 -12.25 2.08
C SER A 17 -1.59 -12.85 1.16
N GLY A 18 -2.48 -13.70 1.69
CA GLY A 18 -3.62 -14.26 0.97
C GLY A 18 -4.60 -13.22 0.41
N VAL A 19 -4.66 -12.01 0.99
CA VAL A 19 -5.58 -10.96 0.52
C VAL A 19 -5.20 -10.40 -0.85
N LEU A 20 -3.93 -10.55 -1.25
CA LEU A 20 -3.43 -10.12 -2.56
C LEU A 20 -3.52 -11.29 -3.53
N ARG A 21 -4.66 -11.37 -4.23
CA ARG A 21 -5.06 -12.54 -5.03
C ARG A 21 -4.34 -12.64 -6.37
N ALA A 22 -4.02 -11.51 -6.98
CA ALA A 22 -3.28 -11.45 -8.24
C ALA A 22 -2.63 -10.09 -8.43
N SER A 23 -1.56 -10.03 -9.22
CA SER A 23 -0.97 -8.79 -9.72
C SER A 23 -0.71 -8.89 -11.21
N GLN A 24 -0.85 -7.78 -11.92
CA GLN A 24 -0.64 -7.70 -13.36
C GLN A 24 -0.08 -6.33 -13.76
N PRO A 25 0.54 -6.20 -14.94
CA PRO A 25 0.94 -7.28 -15.85
C PRO A 25 2.41 -7.72 -15.60
N ASP A 26 2.82 -8.82 -16.24
CA ASP A 26 4.24 -9.23 -16.29
C ASP A 26 5.05 -8.40 -17.30
N PHE A 27 4.36 -7.84 -18.31
CA PHE A 27 4.91 -6.95 -19.32
C PHE A 27 4.05 -5.70 -19.42
N ALA A 28 4.67 -4.53 -19.34
CA ALA A 28 3.97 -3.26 -19.46
C ALA A 28 4.68 -2.34 -20.46
N SER A 29 3.88 -1.49 -21.08
CA SER A 29 4.34 -0.32 -21.82
C SER A 29 4.32 0.91 -20.90
N PRO A 30 5.02 2.01 -21.26
CA PRO A 30 5.05 3.22 -20.43
C PRO A 30 3.67 3.82 -20.10
N ASN A 31 2.65 3.58 -20.93
CA ASN A 31 1.29 4.08 -20.72
C ASN A 31 0.35 3.08 -20.04
N ASP A 32 0.84 1.91 -19.67
CA ASP A 32 0.04 0.89 -18.99
C ASP A 32 -0.04 1.17 -17.48
N THR A 33 -0.81 0.33 -16.79
CA THR A 33 -0.93 0.33 -15.35
C THR A 33 -0.43 -0.97 -14.76
N ILE A 34 0.21 -0.87 -13.60
CA ILE A 34 0.45 -1.97 -12.68
C ILE A 34 -0.74 -2.04 -11.74
N ARG A 35 -1.23 -3.24 -11.45
CA ARG A 35 -2.40 -3.44 -10.61
C ARG A 35 -2.24 -4.64 -9.70
N VAL A 36 -2.89 -4.58 -8.55
CA VAL A 36 -3.10 -5.72 -7.65
C VAL A 36 -4.58 -5.87 -7.35
N PHE A 37 -5.05 -7.11 -7.37
CA PHE A 37 -6.41 -7.49 -7.02
C PHE A 37 -6.43 -7.97 -5.57
N TYR A 38 -7.20 -7.27 -4.76
CA TYR A 38 -7.40 -7.51 -3.34
C TYR A 38 -8.72 -8.24 -3.11
N ASN A 39 -8.76 -9.25 -2.23
CA ASN A 39 -10.01 -9.78 -1.71
C ASN A 39 -9.89 -10.45 -0.36
N ASP A 40 -10.87 -10.17 0.49
CA ASP A 40 -10.88 -10.52 1.90
C ASP A 40 -12.31 -10.55 2.49
N GLU A 41 -12.42 -10.88 3.78
CA GLU A 41 -13.64 -10.74 4.57
C GLU A 41 -14.00 -9.29 4.94
N HIS A 42 -13.11 -8.34 4.65
CA HIS A 42 -13.25 -6.92 4.95
C HIS A 42 -12.76 -6.04 3.77
N ALA A 43 -13.20 -4.78 3.71
CA ALA A 43 -12.70 -3.84 2.71
C ALA A 43 -11.29 -3.36 3.07
N PHE A 44 -10.37 -3.26 2.10
CA PHE A 44 -9.02 -2.78 2.37
C PHE A 44 -9.01 -1.35 2.92
N THR A 45 -7.96 -1.01 3.68
CA THR A 45 -7.78 0.36 4.18
C THR A 45 -7.08 1.24 3.15
N LEU A 46 -7.61 2.44 2.89
CA LEU A 46 -6.95 3.43 2.03
C LEU A 46 -5.90 4.27 2.77
N GLY A 47 -6.04 4.44 4.08
CA GLY A 47 -5.08 5.16 4.92
C GLY A 47 -5.70 5.78 6.17
N VAL A 48 -4.91 6.60 6.88
CA VAL A 48 -5.28 7.19 8.18
C VAL A 48 -5.98 8.53 7.97
N ARG A 49 -7.31 8.56 8.06
CA ARG A 49 -8.11 9.79 7.91
C ARG A 49 -8.14 10.65 9.17
N GLN A 50 -7.83 10.09 10.32
CA GLN A 50 -7.88 10.82 11.59
C GLN A 50 -6.86 10.28 12.58
N VAL A 51 -6.24 11.19 13.34
CA VAL A 51 -5.42 10.86 14.51
C VAL A 51 -6.11 11.43 15.75
N ALA A 52 -6.37 10.57 16.73
CA ALA A 52 -6.93 10.91 18.03
C ALA A 52 -5.85 10.72 19.11
N VAL A 53 -5.43 11.80 19.75
CA VAL A 53 -4.49 11.78 20.88
C VAL A 53 -5.27 11.91 22.17
N LYS A 54 -5.25 10.87 22.98
CA LYS A 54 -5.92 10.83 24.28
C LYS A 54 -4.92 11.03 25.41
N VAL A 55 -5.22 11.98 26.28
CA VAL A 55 -4.52 12.26 27.53
C VAL A 55 -5.52 12.18 28.68
N SER A 56 -5.07 12.30 29.93
CA SER A 56 -5.98 12.27 31.07
C SER A 56 -7.01 13.40 30.97
N GLY A 57 -8.29 13.06 30.90
CA GLY A 57 -9.40 14.02 30.85
C GLY A 57 -9.65 14.70 29.48
N SER A 58 -8.91 14.38 28.41
CA SER A 58 -9.12 15.01 27.10
C SER A 58 -8.66 14.13 25.91
N THR A 59 -9.32 14.32 24.76
CA THR A 59 -8.93 13.74 23.47
C THR A 59 -8.89 14.85 22.42
N THR A 60 -7.76 15.01 21.74
CA THR A 60 -7.61 15.91 20.59
C THR A 60 -7.64 15.11 19.30
N THR A 61 -8.45 15.53 18.32
CA THR A 61 -8.53 14.89 17.01
C THR A 61 -7.96 15.80 15.92
N THR A 62 -7.24 15.21 14.97
CA THR A 62 -6.77 15.87 13.75
C THR A 62 -7.25 15.05 12.55
N ASN A 63 -7.95 15.69 11.63
CA ASN A 63 -8.49 15.06 10.42
C ASN A 63 -7.58 15.32 9.22
N PHE A 64 -7.46 14.33 8.35
CA PHE A 64 -6.72 14.39 7.11
C PHE A 64 -7.67 14.09 5.93
N PRO A 65 -7.50 14.73 4.77
CA PRO A 65 -8.28 14.41 3.58
C PRO A 65 -8.10 12.94 3.20
N LEU A 66 -9.21 12.22 3.04
CA LEU A 66 -9.25 10.84 2.54
C LEU A 66 -10.29 10.75 1.44
N THR A 67 -9.94 10.14 0.31
CA THR A 67 -10.89 9.87 -0.77
C THR A 67 -11.94 8.86 -0.31
N THR A 68 -13.16 9.34 -0.09
CA THR A 68 -14.31 8.51 0.26
C THR A 68 -14.78 7.70 -0.94
N MET A 69 -15.42 6.57 -0.66
CA MET A 69 -16.02 5.73 -1.68
C MET A 69 -17.27 6.41 -2.28
N PRO A 70 -17.29 6.76 -3.58
CA PRO A 70 -18.35 7.59 -4.15
C PRO A 70 -19.66 6.83 -4.39
N ALA A 71 -19.59 5.51 -4.53
CA ALA A 71 -20.70 4.57 -4.68
C ALA A 71 -20.25 3.20 -4.17
N ASN A 72 -21.17 2.27 -3.91
CA ASN A 72 -20.80 0.92 -3.49
C ASN A 72 -21.19 -0.13 -4.55
N PRO A 73 -20.23 -0.80 -5.23
CA PRO A 73 -18.80 -0.51 -5.25
C PRO A 73 -18.47 0.80 -5.99
N GLY A 74 -17.29 1.36 -5.74
CA GLY A 74 -16.89 2.67 -6.25
C GLY A 74 -15.59 2.62 -7.04
N SER A 75 -15.22 3.75 -7.64
CA SER A 75 -13.91 3.92 -8.27
C SER A 75 -13.45 5.37 -8.12
N ALA A 76 -12.16 5.58 -7.91
CA ALA A 76 -11.59 6.90 -7.72
C ALA A 76 -10.14 6.98 -8.22
N ALA A 77 -9.78 8.17 -8.70
CA ALA A 77 -8.41 8.59 -9.01
C ALA A 77 -8.07 9.87 -8.21
N ASN A 78 -6.85 10.39 -8.35
CA ASN A 78 -6.38 11.59 -7.64
C ASN A 78 -6.58 11.46 -6.12
N LEU A 79 -6.07 10.36 -5.58
CA LEU A 79 -6.42 9.90 -4.24
C LEU A 79 -5.80 10.78 -3.16
N SER A 80 -6.63 11.17 -2.18
CA SER A 80 -6.18 11.60 -0.86
C SER A 80 -6.15 10.38 0.05
N VAL A 81 -5.00 10.09 0.65
CA VAL A 81 -4.76 8.85 1.41
C VAL A 81 -4.69 9.08 2.93
N GLY A 82 -5.17 10.24 3.39
CA GLY A 82 -5.06 10.63 4.79
C GLY A 82 -3.68 11.18 5.11
N SER A 83 -3.22 10.97 6.34
CA SER A 83 -1.86 11.33 6.72
C SER A 83 -0.84 10.52 5.93
N THR A 84 0.24 11.18 5.51
CA THR A 84 1.40 10.55 4.85
C THR A 84 2.67 10.63 5.70
N ALA A 85 2.57 11.15 6.92
CA ALA A 85 3.72 11.25 7.81
C ALA A 85 4.25 9.84 8.14
N THR A 86 5.56 9.73 8.30
CA THR A 86 6.26 8.48 8.66
C THR A 86 6.82 8.52 10.08
N THR A 87 6.74 9.67 10.75
CA THR A 87 7.25 9.88 12.11
C THR A 87 6.27 10.72 12.94
N GLY A 88 6.46 10.68 14.26
CA GLY A 88 5.62 11.41 15.21
C GLY A 88 4.18 10.89 15.32
N ASP A 89 3.32 11.67 15.97
CA ASP A 89 1.95 11.27 16.26
C ASP A 89 1.14 11.01 14.98
N PHE A 90 1.40 11.79 13.95
CA PHE A 90 0.69 11.69 12.68
C PHE A 90 1.21 10.57 11.78
N ALA A 91 2.23 9.80 12.21
CA ALA A 91 2.74 8.68 11.43
C ALA A 91 1.60 7.73 11.01
N ALA A 92 1.39 7.57 9.71
CA ALA A 92 0.35 6.71 9.12
C ALA A 92 0.86 5.28 8.93
N LEU A 93 1.48 4.76 9.99
CA LEU A 93 2.07 3.45 10.04
C LEU A 93 1.33 2.59 11.06
N ASP A 94 1.25 1.30 10.80
CA ASP A 94 0.83 0.34 11.80
C ASP A 94 1.90 0.17 12.91
N PRO A 95 1.61 -0.60 13.97
CA PRO A 95 2.56 -0.78 15.08
C PRO A 95 3.89 -1.44 14.69
N SER A 96 3.97 -2.09 13.53
CA SER A 96 5.20 -2.69 12.99
C SER A 96 5.92 -1.79 11.98
N GLY A 97 5.43 -0.56 11.77
CA GLY A 97 6.04 0.44 10.89
C GLY A 97 5.64 0.31 9.41
N ARG A 98 4.65 -0.52 9.07
CA ARG A 98 4.18 -0.69 7.70
C ARG A 98 3.18 0.42 7.35
N PRO A 99 3.22 0.97 6.12
CA PRO A 99 2.29 2.02 5.70
C PRO A 99 0.84 1.53 5.69
N MET A 100 -0.06 2.32 6.30
CA MET A 100 -1.51 2.04 6.27
C MET A 100 -2.15 2.29 4.90
N VAL A 101 -1.47 3.06 4.04
CA VAL A 101 -1.87 3.25 2.64
C VAL A 101 -1.45 2.03 1.83
N PRO A 102 -2.27 1.56 0.86
CA PRO A 102 -1.79 0.59 -0.12
C PRO A 102 -0.53 1.11 -0.78
N ALA A 103 0.53 0.30 -0.83
CA ALA A 103 1.84 0.77 -1.25
C ALA A 103 2.48 -0.16 -2.28
N LEU A 104 3.13 0.45 -3.27
CA LEU A 104 4.07 -0.18 -4.18
C LEU A 104 5.49 0.22 -3.80
N PHE A 105 6.39 -0.74 -3.85
CA PHE A 105 7.83 -0.59 -3.69
C PHE A 105 8.53 -1.16 -4.91
N ILE A 106 9.60 -0.51 -5.38
CA ILE A 106 10.23 -0.83 -6.67
C ILE A 106 11.73 -1.05 -6.50
N THR A 107 12.23 -2.14 -7.07
CA THR A 107 13.65 -2.37 -7.33
C THR A 107 13.87 -2.58 -8.83
N ASP A 108 14.76 -1.80 -9.43
CA ASP A 108 15.24 -2.03 -10.79
C ASP A 108 16.22 -3.21 -10.78
N LEU A 109 15.78 -4.35 -11.31
CA LEU A 109 16.57 -5.58 -11.35
C LEU A 109 17.64 -5.56 -12.45
N THR A 110 17.48 -4.72 -13.47
CA THR A 110 18.52 -4.50 -14.48
C THR A 110 19.72 -3.79 -13.87
N ILE A 111 19.48 -2.81 -12.99
CA ILE A 111 20.55 -2.08 -12.28
C ILE A 111 21.08 -2.89 -11.09
N LYS A 112 20.22 -3.57 -10.32
CA LYS A 112 20.58 -4.18 -9.03
C LYS A 112 20.82 -5.69 -9.07
N GLY A 113 20.56 -6.32 -10.20
CA GLY A 113 20.64 -7.77 -10.38
C GLY A 113 19.32 -8.48 -10.07
N ALA A 114 19.10 -9.62 -10.74
CA ALA A 114 17.81 -10.31 -10.85
C ALA A 114 17.13 -10.71 -9.53
N ASN A 115 17.89 -10.85 -8.44
CA ASN A 115 17.37 -11.29 -7.14
C ASN A 115 17.37 -10.18 -6.07
N SER A 116 17.57 -8.93 -6.48
CA SER A 116 17.66 -7.82 -5.53
C SER A 116 16.32 -7.49 -4.87
N LEU A 117 16.37 -7.25 -3.56
CA LEU A 117 15.25 -6.78 -2.74
C LEU A 117 15.48 -5.35 -2.24
N ALA A 118 16.45 -4.64 -2.82
CA ALA A 118 16.99 -3.39 -2.26
C ALA A 118 15.95 -2.26 -2.11
N GLY A 119 14.89 -2.30 -2.92
CA GLY A 119 13.78 -1.36 -2.86
C GLY A 119 12.56 -1.86 -2.09
N ASP A 120 12.55 -3.10 -1.59
CA ASP A 120 11.45 -3.60 -0.74
C ASP A 120 11.38 -2.82 0.58
N TRP A 121 10.20 -2.73 1.19
CA TRP A 121 9.97 -2.04 2.46
C TRP A 121 10.93 -2.53 3.56
N GLN A 122 11.19 -3.84 3.62
CA GLN A 122 12.08 -4.46 4.59
C GLN A 122 13.53 -3.93 4.52
N TYR A 123 13.90 -3.33 3.39
CA TYR A 123 15.23 -2.77 3.11
C TYR A 123 15.23 -1.23 3.06
N GLY A 124 14.17 -0.59 3.57
CA GLY A 124 14.05 0.87 3.60
C GLY A 124 13.52 1.48 2.30
N GLY A 125 12.84 0.69 1.47
CA GLY A 125 12.15 1.18 0.28
C GLY A 125 11.15 2.30 0.57
N THR A 126 10.93 3.17 -0.42
CA THR A 126 9.95 4.26 -0.32
C THR A 126 8.57 3.78 -0.75
N PRO A 127 7.52 3.92 0.07
CA PRO A 127 6.16 3.55 -0.33
C PRO A 127 5.63 4.51 -1.39
N ILE A 128 5.10 3.96 -2.48
CA ILE A 128 4.44 4.71 -3.55
C ILE A 128 2.93 4.45 -3.45
N PRO A 129 2.09 5.46 -3.14
CA PRO A 129 0.64 5.29 -3.07
C PRO A 129 0.02 5.06 -4.46
N PRO A 130 -1.17 4.44 -4.56
CA PRO A 130 -1.84 4.21 -5.82
C PRO A 130 -2.33 5.49 -6.47
N HIS A 131 -2.49 5.43 -7.79
CA HIS A 131 -3.07 6.49 -8.61
C HIS A 131 -4.58 6.31 -8.77
N PHE A 132 -5.06 5.06 -8.68
CA PHE A 132 -6.47 4.69 -8.81
C PHE A 132 -6.80 3.50 -7.91
N ILE A 133 -8.05 3.49 -7.41
CA ILE A 133 -8.64 2.34 -6.73
C ILE A 133 -10.07 2.10 -7.21
N SER A 134 -10.51 0.85 -7.17
CA SER A 134 -11.91 0.46 -7.36
C SER A 134 -12.32 -0.69 -6.45
N GLY A 135 -13.62 -0.90 -6.30
CA GLY A 135 -14.22 -1.90 -5.43
C GLY A 135 -14.70 -1.28 -4.12
N THR A 136 -14.35 -1.92 -3.01
CA THR A 136 -14.70 -1.47 -1.66
C THR A 136 -13.46 -1.11 -0.86
N TRP A 137 -13.46 0.07 -0.25
CA TRP A 137 -12.38 0.54 0.63
C TRP A 137 -12.93 1.37 1.79
N LYS A 138 -12.09 1.56 2.81
CA LYS A 138 -12.41 2.35 4.00
C LYS A 138 -11.22 3.11 4.56
N GLY A 139 -11.48 4.08 5.42
CA GLY A 139 -10.45 4.80 6.17
C GLY A 139 -10.09 4.09 7.47
N THR A 140 -9.10 4.63 8.17
CA THR A 140 -8.78 4.25 9.54
C THR A 140 -8.60 5.46 10.45
N VAL A 141 -8.82 5.24 11.74
CA VAL A 141 -8.51 6.18 12.82
C VAL A 141 -7.34 5.62 13.62
N LYS A 142 -6.28 6.42 13.77
CA LYS A 142 -5.17 6.13 14.69
C LYS A 142 -5.48 6.74 16.04
N THR A 143 -5.48 5.94 17.09
CA THR A 143 -5.59 6.44 18.47
C THR A 143 -4.28 6.25 19.22
N ILE A 144 -3.78 7.32 19.83
CA ILE A 144 -2.61 7.31 20.72
C ILE A 144 -3.11 7.59 22.13
N ASP A 145 -3.15 6.57 22.98
CA ASP A 145 -3.56 6.70 24.38
C ASP A 145 -2.34 6.90 25.28
N ARG A 146 -2.08 8.16 25.65
CA ARG A 146 -1.03 8.59 26.57
C ARG A 146 -1.44 8.49 28.04
N THR A 147 -2.64 7.98 28.34
CA THR A 147 -2.99 7.59 29.73
C THR A 147 -2.35 6.26 30.13
N LYS A 148 -1.72 5.56 29.19
CA LYS A 148 -0.98 4.31 29.38
C LYS A 148 0.53 4.56 29.36
N ASN A 149 1.31 3.70 30.02
CA ASN A 149 2.77 3.72 30.03
C ASN A 149 3.33 2.31 29.73
N PRO A 150 3.95 2.07 28.55
CA PRO A 150 4.09 3.01 27.44
C PRO A 150 2.74 3.40 26.82
N ALA A 151 2.70 4.52 26.11
CA ALA A 151 1.51 4.95 25.39
C ALA A 151 1.08 3.86 24.40
N THR A 152 -0.21 3.54 24.36
CA THR A 152 -0.73 2.51 23.45
C THR A 152 -1.19 3.15 22.15
N VAL A 153 -0.79 2.55 21.02
CA VAL A 153 -1.23 2.97 19.69
C VAL A 153 -2.16 1.90 19.12
N THR A 154 -3.35 2.31 18.70
CA THR A 154 -4.30 1.45 17.99
C THR A 154 -4.65 2.06 16.63
N ILE A 155 -4.81 1.21 15.63
CA ILE A 155 -5.38 1.58 14.34
C ILE A 155 -6.74 0.90 14.25
N THR A 156 -7.79 1.69 14.10
CA THR A 156 -9.17 1.18 14.01
C THR A 156 -9.72 1.51 12.64
N PRO A 157 -9.95 0.51 11.77
CA PRO A 157 -10.64 0.70 10.52
C PRO A 157 -12.07 1.19 10.72
N ASP A 158 -12.58 1.95 9.75
CA ASP A 158 -13.99 2.32 9.71
C ASP A 158 -14.88 1.08 9.46
N ALA A 159 -16.19 1.25 9.59
CA ALA A 159 -17.15 0.20 9.26
C ALA A 159 -17.03 -0.22 7.79
N ASP A 160 -17.22 -1.51 7.52
CA ASP A 160 -17.23 -1.99 6.14
C ASP A 160 -18.40 -1.39 5.34
N PRO A 161 -18.20 -1.11 4.05
CA PRO A 161 -19.31 -0.99 3.12
C PRO A 161 -20.02 -2.34 2.94
N SER A 162 -21.05 -2.41 2.10
CA SER A 162 -21.62 -3.70 1.70
C SER A 162 -20.66 -4.47 0.79
N LYS A 163 -20.64 -5.80 0.90
CA LYS A 163 -19.87 -6.70 0.03
C LYS A 163 -20.17 -6.43 -1.45
N ASN A 164 -19.13 -6.49 -2.29
CA ASN A 164 -19.22 -6.28 -3.74
C ASN A 164 -18.91 -7.54 -4.56
N ASN A 165 -18.39 -8.62 -3.96
CA ASN A 165 -18.21 -9.92 -4.61
C ASN A 165 -17.54 -9.85 -5.99
N TRP A 166 -16.38 -9.19 -6.07
CA TRP A 166 -15.63 -8.91 -7.31
C TRP A 166 -16.29 -7.99 -8.34
N VAL A 167 -17.44 -7.39 -8.03
CA VAL A 167 -17.93 -6.24 -8.80
C VAL A 167 -17.16 -5.00 -8.35
N LEU A 168 -16.27 -4.48 -9.19
CA LEU A 168 -15.32 -3.43 -8.78
C LEU A 168 -15.79 -2.00 -9.09
N GLY A 169 -16.76 -1.82 -9.98
CA GLY A 169 -17.30 -0.51 -10.33
C GLY A 169 -16.68 0.09 -11.60
N PRO A 170 -17.04 1.34 -11.94
CA PRO A 170 -16.72 1.91 -13.24
C PRO A 170 -15.22 2.09 -13.51
N GLY A 171 -14.75 1.59 -14.65
CA GLY A 171 -13.37 1.78 -15.09
C GLY A 171 -12.35 0.84 -14.43
N SER A 172 -12.80 -0.11 -13.60
CA SER A 172 -11.96 -1.21 -13.12
C SER A 172 -11.53 -2.13 -14.28
N ASP A 173 -10.38 -2.79 -14.15
CA ASP A 173 -10.00 -3.88 -15.04
C ASP A 173 -10.77 -5.17 -14.72
N ALA A 174 -10.78 -6.11 -15.68
CA ALA A 174 -11.38 -7.42 -15.47
C ALA A 174 -10.61 -8.22 -14.41
N VAL A 175 -11.31 -8.72 -13.41
CA VAL A 175 -10.73 -9.59 -12.37
C VAL A 175 -10.29 -10.91 -13.03
N PRO A 176 -9.04 -11.37 -12.81
CA PRO A 176 -8.60 -12.67 -13.31
C PRO A 176 -9.53 -13.80 -12.86
N GLY A 177 -9.73 -14.79 -13.74
CA GLY A 177 -10.57 -15.94 -13.43
C GLY A 177 -9.98 -16.82 -12.32
N GLY A 178 -10.84 -17.45 -11.52
CA GLY A 178 -10.43 -18.44 -10.52
C GLY A 178 -9.92 -17.89 -9.19
N LEU A 179 -10.00 -16.57 -8.98
CA LEU A 179 -9.62 -15.96 -7.69
C LEU A 179 -10.70 -16.22 -6.61
N THR A 180 -10.26 -16.57 -5.40
CA THR A 180 -11.12 -16.70 -4.22
C THR A 180 -11.95 -15.43 -3.99
N ASN A 181 -13.16 -15.60 -3.46
CA ASN A 181 -14.05 -14.49 -3.11
C ASN A 181 -14.59 -14.63 -1.68
N GLU A 182 -14.08 -13.82 -0.76
CA GLU A 182 -14.47 -13.69 0.64
C GLU A 182 -15.47 -12.53 0.88
N GLY A 183 -15.73 -11.76 -0.18
CA GLY A 183 -16.85 -10.82 -0.29
C GLY A 183 -16.47 -9.39 -0.61
N PHE A 184 -15.28 -8.94 -0.23
CA PHE A 184 -14.80 -7.58 -0.44
C PHE A 184 -13.64 -7.56 -1.43
N GLY A 185 -13.93 -7.23 -2.68
CA GLY A 185 -12.96 -7.13 -3.76
C GLY A 185 -12.48 -5.69 -3.99
N GLY A 186 -11.22 -5.55 -4.35
CA GLY A 186 -10.63 -4.29 -4.75
C GLY A 186 -9.64 -4.46 -5.90
N GLU A 187 -9.51 -3.41 -6.71
CA GLU A 187 -8.36 -3.23 -7.59
C GLU A 187 -7.64 -1.95 -7.17
N ILE A 188 -6.31 -2.05 -7.08
CA ILE A 188 -5.43 -0.94 -6.72
C ILE A 188 -4.40 -0.78 -7.84
N ARG A 189 -4.31 0.43 -8.43
CA ARG A 189 -3.54 0.70 -9.66
C ARG A 189 -2.49 1.80 -9.50
N TRP A 190 -1.38 1.61 -10.21
CA TRP A 190 -0.32 2.60 -10.42
C TRP A 190 -0.06 2.80 -11.92
N ASN A 191 0.10 4.05 -12.34
CA ASN A 191 0.44 4.38 -13.72
C ASN A 191 1.95 4.19 -13.93
N VAL A 192 2.35 3.40 -14.92
CA VAL A 192 3.77 3.15 -15.20
C VAL A 192 4.51 4.45 -15.55
N SER A 193 3.82 5.37 -16.25
CA SER A 193 4.34 6.69 -16.63
C SER A 193 4.69 7.60 -15.44
N ASP A 194 4.15 7.33 -14.26
CA ASP A 194 4.29 8.16 -13.05
C ASP A 194 5.24 7.52 -12.02
N LEU A 195 5.67 6.28 -12.26
CA LEU A 195 6.65 5.60 -11.43
C LEU A 195 8.07 6.03 -11.78
N ARG A 196 8.91 6.13 -10.75
CA ARG A 196 10.27 6.69 -10.83
C ARG A 196 11.24 5.83 -10.04
N VAL A 197 12.44 5.67 -10.58
CA VAL A 197 13.57 5.06 -9.87
C VAL A 197 14.75 6.00 -9.88
N ASN A 198 15.54 5.95 -8.81
CA ASN A 198 16.82 6.63 -8.75
C ASN A 198 17.82 5.88 -9.65
N LEU A 199 18.40 6.59 -10.62
CA LEU A 199 19.29 6.04 -11.64
C LEU A 199 20.59 5.45 -11.10
N THR A 200 21.01 5.88 -9.91
CA THR A 200 22.23 5.39 -9.26
C THR A 200 21.95 4.19 -8.38
N THR A 201 20.85 4.23 -7.63
CA THR A 201 20.54 3.18 -6.63
C THR A 201 19.60 2.10 -7.15
N GLY A 202 18.89 2.33 -8.25
CA GLY A 202 17.87 1.44 -8.80
C GLY A 202 16.63 1.29 -7.90
N ILE A 203 16.40 2.22 -6.97
CA ILE A 203 15.31 2.13 -5.97
C ILE A 203 14.20 3.12 -6.31
N GLY A 204 12.94 2.70 -6.14
CA GLY A 204 11.76 3.54 -6.31
C GLY A 204 11.71 4.72 -5.35
N SER A 205 11.23 5.87 -5.81
CA SER A 205 11.13 7.09 -5.02
C SER A 205 9.99 7.99 -5.51
N THR A 206 9.42 8.77 -4.59
CA THR A 206 8.40 9.81 -4.86
C THR A 206 8.96 11.23 -4.75
N ASN A 207 10.25 11.40 -4.44
CA ASN A 207 10.86 12.71 -4.23
C ASN A 207 11.15 13.42 -5.57
N ALA A 208 10.17 14.15 -6.11
CA ALA A 208 10.30 14.88 -7.37
C ALA A 208 11.48 15.88 -7.42
N ALA A 209 12.08 16.26 -6.29
CA ALA A 209 13.24 17.13 -6.24
C ALA A 209 14.59 16.40 -6.39
N ASP A 210 14.63 15.07 -6.37
CA ASP A 210 15.85 14.29 -6.59
C ASP A 210 16.24 14.33 -8.08
N PRO A 211 17.36 14.98 -8.45
CA PRO A 211 17.78 15.14 -9.86
C PRO A 211 18.27 13.84 -10.48
N THR A 212 18.45 12.79 -9.68
CA THR A 212 18.87 11.47 -10.15
C THR A 212 17.69 10.54 -10.44
N LEU A 213 16.45 11.03 -10.29
CA LEU A 213 15.27 10.27 -10.69
C LEU A 213 15.13 10.20 -12.20
N SER A 214 14.62 9.05 -12.64
CA SER A 214 14.18 8.84 -14.00
C SER A 214 13.04 9.80 -14.40
N SER A 215 12.74 9.92 -15.70
CA SER A 215 11.52 10.60 -16.16
C SER A 215 10.29 9.67 -16.18
N GLY A 216 10.43 8.44 -15.67
CA GLY A 216 9.49 7.34 -15.84
C GLY A 216 10.20 6.00 -15.62
N VAL A 217 9.47 4.90 -15.66
CA VAL A 217 10.08 3.56 -15.70
C VAL A 217 10.67 3.33 -17.09
N PHE A 218 11.92 2.85 -17.16
CA PHE A 218 12.68 2.75 -18.42
C PHE A 218 12.28 1.56 -19.28
N LYS A 219 12.24 1.78 -20.59
CA LYS A 219 12.21 0.70 -21.57
C LYS A 219 13.50 -0.12 -21.55
N GLY A 220 13.38 -1.42 -21.79
CA GLY A 220 14.47 -2.39 -21.69
C GLY A 220 14.84 -2.81 -20.26
N HIS A 221 14.06 -2.41 -19.26
CA HIS A 221 14.32 -2.72 -17.85
C HIS A 221 13.30 -3.71 -17.28
N THR A 222 13.76 -4.49 -16.31
CA THR A 222 12.92 -5.38 -15.51
C THR A 222 12.94 -4.92 -14.06
N PHE A 223 11.76 -4.87 -13.44
CA PHE A 223 11.56 -4.35 -12.10
C PHE A 223 10.92 -5.41 -11.21
N ARG A 224 11.42 -5.52 -9.99
CA ARG A 224 10.72 -6.16 -8.89
C ARG A 224 9.75 -5.15 -8.29
N LEU A 225 8.52 -5.61 -8.09
CA LEU A 225 7.46 -4.87 -7.43
C LEU A 225 7.09 -5.61 -6.15
N GLN A 226 7.05 -4.90 -5.03
CA GLN A 226 6.42 -5.38 -3.81
C GLN A 226 5.18 -4.55 -3.55
N PHE A 227 4.04 -5.23 -3.36
CA PHE A 227 2.79 -4.64 -2.94
C PHE A 227 2.57 -4.88 -1.45
N MET A 228 1.93 -3.92 -0.78
CA MET A 228 1.52 -4.03 0.61
C MET A 228 0.13 -3.45 0.80
N VAL A 229 -0.79 -4.24 1.37
CA VAL A 229 -2.19 -3.84 1.57
C VAL A 229 -2.71 -4.44 2.88
N HIS A 230 -3.38 -3.61 3.67
CA HIS A 230 -4.02 -4.01 4.92
C HIS A 230 -5.42 -4.59 4.67
N GLY A 231 -5.74 -5.71 5.34
CA GLY A 231 -7.00 -6.45 5.23
C GLY A 231 -8.25 -5.72 5.75
N GLY A 232 -8.07 -4.60 6.46
CA GLY A 232 -9.21 -3.78 6.89
C GLY A 232 -9.86 -4.19 8.22
N ASP A 233 -9.32 -5.17 8.93
CA ASP A 233 -9.78 -5.60 10.25
C ASP A 233 -8.64 -5.60 11.28
N GLN A 234 -7.85 -4.53 11.36
CA GLN A 234 -6.63 -4.40 12.20
C GLN A 234 -6.82 -4.80 13.69
N ASN A 235 -6.83 -6.09 13.96
CA ASN A 235 -7.19 -6.69 15.24
C ASN A 235 -6.26 -7.86 15.61
N LYS A 236 -5.41 -8.35 14.68
CA LYS A 236 -4.43 -9.40 14.97
C LYS A 236 -3.08 -8.83 15.39
N THR A 237 -2.42 -9.57 16.28
CA THR A 237 -1.07 -9.24 16.74
C THR A 237 -0.10 -9.24 15.57
N GLY A 238 0.61 -8.12 15.39
CA GLY A 238 1.52 -7.96 14.25
C GLY A 238 0.83 -7.48 12.98
N GLY A 239 -0.40 -6.94 13.06
CA GLY A 239 -1.14 -6.18 12.04
C GLY A 239 -1.65 -7.00 10.86
N ASP A 240 -2.88 -6.72 10.42
CA ASP A 240 -3.58 -7.43 9.36
C ASP A 240 -3.18 -6.87 8.00
N VAL A 241 -2.05 -7.35 7.48
CA VAL A 241 -1.43 -6.87 6.24
C VAL A 241 -0.80 -7.99 5.42
N GLY A 242 -1.12 -7.95 4.14
CA GLY A 242 -0.53 -8.79 3.12
C GLY A 242 0.61 -8.09 2.39
N GLN A 243 1.57 -8.89 1.94
CA GLN A 243 2.52 -8.49 0.92
C GLN A 243 2.51 -9.47 -0.25
N SER A 244 2.81 -8.99 -1.45
CA SER A 244 3.03 -9.83 -2.63
C SER A 244 4.17 -9.26 -3.45
N GLY A 245 4.97 -10.14 -4.04
CA GLY A 245 6.05 -9.79 -4.95
C GLY A 245 5.68 -10.16 -6.38
N SER A 246 5.97 -9.28 -7.34
CA SER A 246 5.86 -9.57 -8.77
C SER A 246 7.05 -9.00 -9.52
N THR A 247 7.17 -9.36 -10.79
CA THR A 247 8.16 -8.80 -11.70
C THR A 247 7.44 -8.23 -12.90
N VAL A 248 7.82 -7.02 -13.31
CA VAL A 248 7.34 -6.41 -14.56
C VAL A 248 8.53 -6.07 -15.45
N THR A 249 8.42 -6.40 -16.73
CA THR A 249 9.38 -5.97 -17.75
C THR A 249 8.75 -4.90 -18.61
N ILE A 250 9.47 -3.79 -18.82
CA ILE A 250 9.13 -2.79 -19.84
C ILE A 250 10.03 -3.07 -21.04
N PRO A 251 9.53 -3.64 -22.15
CA PRO A 251 10.35 -3.95 -23.32
C PRO A 251 10.95 -2.69 -23.99
N GLN A 252 11.93 -2.88 -24.87
CA GLN A 252 12.48 -1.81 -25.72
C GLN A 252 11.44 -1.23 -26.68
#